data_AF-A2FVN4-F1
#
_entry.id   AF-A2FVN4-F1
#
_cell.length_a   1.000
_cell.length_b   1.000
_cell.length_c   1.000
_cell.angle_alpha   90.00
_cell.angle_beta   90.00
_cell.angle_gamma   90.00
#
_symmetry.space_group_name_H-M   'P 1'
#
loop_
_entity.id
_entity.type
_entity.pdbx_description
1 polymer ?
#
loop_
_entity_poly.entity_id
_entity_poly.type
_entity_poly.pdbx_seq_one_letter_code
_entity_poly.pdbx_strand_id
1 'polypeptide(L)'
;MSENESGPTSNGVKRRRLFSPADDSKLKSILTDSPFRGWKNVAQQMSGFTPKQLRDRWNNYLSPKNTFEPWTDEEDRIIVEKVLKYGTKWSLISTYLPGRPDNSIKNRWNSVLKNEYMIHPKKYLEKMKEKDVSESKDQEEEIPVSESPEKSKEKPQYYLDNRFVEHFFEQLPK
;
A
#
# COMPACT_ATOMS: atom_id res chain seq x y z
N MET A 1 16.85 -3.38 64.88
CA MET A 1 15.63 -3.68 64.12
C MET A 1 15.66 -2.76 62.91
N SER A 2 16.04 -3.30 61.75
CA SER A 2 16.28 -2.50 60.54
C SER A 2 15.02 -2.51 59.69
N GLU A 3 14.39 -1.36 59.53
CA GLU A 3 13.31 -1.12 58.58
C GLU A 3 13.93 -1.00 57.18
N ASN A 4 13.48 -1.84 56.25
CA ASN A 4 13.87 -1.78 54.85
C ASN A 4 12.64 -1.39 54.03
N GLU A 5 12.48 -0.08 53.83
CA GLU A 5 11.44 0.53 53.00
C GLU A 5 11.64 0.13 51.53
N SER A 6 10.78 -0.75 51.03
CA SER A 6 10.70 -1.11 49.61
C SER A 6 9.90 -0.05 48.87
N GLY A 7 10.58 0.87 48.20
CA GLY A 7 9.95 1.90 47.36
C GLY A 7 9.13 1.31 46.21
N PRO A 8 8.05 2.00 45.77
CA PRO A 8 7.15 1.49 44.74
C PRO A 8 7.83 1.49 43.37
N THR A 9 7.86 0.33 42.71
CA THR A 9 8.31 0.19 41.33
C THR A 9 7.35 0.93 40.40
N SER A 10 7.79 2.07 39.85
CA SER A 10 7.01 2.81 38.86
C SER A 10 6.90 1.99 37.57
N ASN A 11 5.75 1.34 37.37
CA ASN A 11 5.35 0.76 36.09
C ASN A 11 5.04 1.89 35.10
N GLY A 12 6.08 2.59 34.63
CA GLY A 12 6.00 3.52 33.52
C GLY A 12 6.02 2.76 32.19
N VAL A 13 5.07 3.05 31.31
CA VAL A 13 5.10 2.57 29.92
C VAL A 13 6.43 2.97 29.31
N LYS A 14 7.33 2.01 29.06
CA LYS A 14 8.66 2.28 28.48
C LYS A 14 8.47 2.98 27.13
N ARG A 15 8.92 4.23 27.02
CA ARG A 15 8.85 5.01 25.78
C ARG A 15 9.56 4.24 24.66
N ARG A 16 8.91 4.13 23.50
CA ARG A 16 9.50 3.51 22.31
C ARG A 16 10.74 4.30 21.89
N ARG A 17 11.91 3.63 21.84
CA ARG A 17 13.16 4.22 21.33
C ARG A 17 13.04 4.47 19.82
N LEU A 18 13.42 5.67 19.38
CA LEU A 18 13.48 6.03 17.95
C LEU A 18 14.80 5.57 17.34
N PHE A 19 14.79 5.31 16.03
CA PHE A 19 16.01 5.09 15.25
C PHE A 19 16.76 6.40 15.07
N SER A 20 18.03 6.43 15.49
CA SER A 20 18.96 7.50 15.19
C SER A 20 19.71 7.24 13.88
N PRO A 21 20.36 8.26 13.28
CA PRO A 21 21.22 8.06 12.13
C PRO A 21 22.35 7.04 12.40
N ALA A 22 22.87 7.00 13.63
CA ALA A 22 23.88 6.01 14.03
C ALA A 22 23.31 4.58 14.03
N ASP A 23 22.06 4.40 14.46
CA ASP A 23 21.37 3.11 14.38
C ASP A 23 21.19 2.69 12.92
N ASP A 24 20.81 3.61 12.03
CA ASP A 24 20.63 3.32 10.61
C ASP A 24 21.94 2.94 9.92
N SER A 25 23.05 3.64 10.21
CA SER A 25 24.38 3.30 9.70
C SER A 25 24.82 1.91 10.16
N LYS A 26 24.58 1.57 11.44
CA LYS A 26 24.87 0.25 11.98
C LYS A 26 24.01 -0.84 11.36
N LEU A 27 22.72 -0.57 11.13
CA LEU A 27 21.82 -1.52 10.47
C LEU A 27 22.26 -1.78 9.02
N LYS A 28 22.69 -0.73 8.30
CA LYS A 28 23.27 -0.87 6.96
C LYS A 28 24.53 -1.73 6.98
N SER A 29 25.49 -1.42 7.85
CA SER A 29 26.76 -2.16 7.91
C SER A 29 26.57 -3.64 8.23
N ILE A 30 25.70 -4.00 9.17
CA ILE A 30 25.42 -5.40 9.51
C ILE A 30 24.84 -6.17 8.29
N LEU A 31 24.04 -5.50 7.46
CA LEU A 31 23.41 -6.11 6.29
C LEU A 31 24.31 -6.14 5.05
N THR A 32 25.36 -5.31 4.99
CA THR A 32 26.33 -5.29 3.88
C THR A 32 27.56 -6.14 4.16
N ASP A 33 28.05 -6.12 5.40
CA ASP A 33 29.38 -6.63 5.75
C ASP A 33 29.34 -8.11 6.15
N SER A 34 28.15 -8.67 6.36
CA SER A 34 27.94 -10.04 6.80
C SER A 34 26.80 -10.72 6.05
N PRO A 35 26.88 -12.05 5.82
CA PRO A 35 25.78 -12.78 5.21
C PRO A 35 24.54 -12.66 6.08
N PHE A 36 23.40 -12.34 5.47
CA PHE A 36 22.15 -12.17 6.19
C PHE A 36 21.64 -13.50 6.75
N ARG A 37 21.78 -13.69 8.06
CA ARG A 37 21.31 -14.88 8.81
C ARG A 37 19.93 -14.70 9.45
N GLY A 38 19.21 -13.65 9.08
CA GLY A 38 17.88 -13.34 9.58
C GLY A 38 17.86 -12.25 10.66
N TRP A 39 16.69 -11.62 10.80
CA TRP A 39 16.48 -10.46 11.68
C TRP A 39 16.72 -10.71 13.17
N LYS A 40 16.60 -11.96 13.63
CA LYS A 40 16.93 -12.34 15.01
C LYS A 40 18.41 -12.14 15.32
N ASN A 41 19.29 -12.52 14.38
CA ASN A 41 20.73 -12.32 14.54
C ASN A 41 21.10 -10.83 14.47
N VAL A 42 20.48 -10.07 13.55
CA VAL A 42 20.68 -8.61 13.48
C VAL A 42 20.28 -7.93 14.79
N ALA A 43 19.16 -8.34 15.40
CA ALA A 43 18.71 -7.81 16.69
C ALA A 43 19.66 -8.12 17.86
N GLN A 44 20.39 -9.24 17.81
CA GLN A 44 21.43 -9.54 18.82
C GLN A 44 22.62 -8.58 18.72
N GLN A 45 22.94 -8.12 17.51
CA GLN A 45 24.02 -7.15 17.27
C GLN A 45 23.57 -5.69 17.51
N MET A 46 22.27 -5.42 17.45
CA MET A 46 21.64 -4.12 17.71
C MET A 46 20.65 -4.19 18.87
N SER A 47 21.16 -4.14 20.10
CA SER A 47 20.33 -4.12 21.29
C SER A 47 19.41 -2.88 21.33
N GLY A 48 18.21 -3.05 21.91
CA GLY A 48 17.21 -1.97 22.01
C GLY A 48 16.19 -1.93 20.88
N PHE A 49 16.32 -2.78 19.85
CA PHE A 49 15.30 -2.98 18.82
C PHE A 49 14.92 -4.45 18.66
N THR A 50 13.64 -4.69 18.42
CA THR A 50 13.13 -6.01 18.07
C THR A 50 13.45 -6.35 16.61
N PRO A 51 13.52 -7.65 16.25
CA PRO A 51 13.69 -8.08 14.87
C PRO A 51 12.68 -7.46 13.90
N LYS A 52 11.42 -7.29 14.36
CA LYS A 52 10.36 -6.66 13.58
C LYS A 52 10.67 -5.19 13.28
N GLN A 53 11.10 -4.42 14.28
CA GLN A 53 11.44 -3.01 14.10
C GLN A 53 12.59 -2.84 13.10
N LEU A 54 13.62 -3.68 13.19
CA LEU A 54 14.76 -3.64 12.27
C LEU A 54 14.34 -3.96 10.83
N ARG A 55 13.53 -5.01 10.65
CA ARG A 55 12.96 -5.36 9.35
C ARG A 55 12.13 -4.23 8.77
N ASP A 56 11.22 -3.68 9.57
CA ASP A 56 10.33 -2.61 9.14
C ASP A 56 11.12 -1.33 8.83
N ARG A 57 12.19 -1.03 9.58
CA ARG A 57 13.08 0.09 9.31
C ARG A 57 13.81 -0.08 7.98
N TRP A 58 14.38 -1.26 7.75
CA TRP A 58 15.06 -1.58 6.50
C TRP A 58 14.12 -1.48 5.29
N ASN A 59 13.01 -2.23 5.34
CA ASN A 59 12.09 -2.35 4.22
C ASN A 59 11.41 -1.03 3.85
N ASN A 60 11.16 -0.15 4.82
CA ASN A 60 10.46 1.11 4.55
C ASN A 60 11.40 2.30 4.30
N TYR A 61 12.64 2.29 4.83
CA TYR A 61 13.48 3.50 4.83
C TYR A 61 14.95 3.32 4.44
N LEU A 62 15.56 2.13 4.58
CA LEU A 62 17.01 2.00 4.36
C LEU A 62 17.38 1.15 3.14
N SER A 63 16.47 0.29 2.70
CA SER A 63 16.67 -0.54 1.51
C SER A 63 17.00 0.34 0.30
N PRO A 64 18.10 0.06 -0.44
CA PRO A 64 18.44 0.80 -1.65
C PRO A 64 17.39 0.72 -2.76
N LYS A 65 16.47 -0.26 -2.65
CA LYS A 65 15.35 -0.40 -3.59
C LYS A 65 14.31 0.70 -3.43
N ASN A 66 14.31 1.42 -2.30
CA ASN A 66 13.29 2.41 -2.00
C ASN A 66 13.63 3.75 -2.65
N THR A 67 12.65 4.38 -3.29
CA THR A 67 12.77 5.72 -3.85
C THR A 67 12.19 6.75 -2.88
N PHE A 68 12.91 7.86 -2.70
CA PHE A 68 12.49 9.00 -1.88
C PHE A 68 12.11 10.22 -2.72
N GLU A 69 12.04 10.03 -4.03
CA GLU A 69 11.61 11.06 -4.97
C GLU A 69 10.17 11.51 -4.68
N PRO A 70 9.80 12.74 -5.06
CA PRO A 70 8.42 13.20 -5.02
C PRO A 70 7.47 12.23 -5.74
N TRP A 71 6.22 12.18 -5.30
CA TRP A 71 5.20 11.40 -6.01
C TRP A 71 4.90 12.05 -7.34
N THR A 72 4.90 11.26 -8.40
CA THR A 72 4.50 11.71 -9.73
C THR A 72 2.99 11.51 -9.93
N ASP A 73 2.40 12.31 -10.82
CA ASP A 73 0.97 12.17 -11.15
C ASP A 73 0.66 10.76 -11.65
N GLU A 74 1.56 10.16 -12.44
CA GLU A 74 1.37 8.79 -12.94
C GLU A 74 1.34 7.75 -11.81
N GLU A 75 2.20 7.89 -10.80
CA GLU A 75 2.16 7.01 -9.63
C GLU A 75 0.83 7.17 -8.87
N ASP A 76 0.36 8.40 -8.68
CA ASP A 76 -0.92 8.66 -8.01
C ASP A 76 -2.10 8.06 -8.78
N ARG A 77 -2.10 8.15 -10.11
CA ARG A 77 -3.11 7.50 -10.97
C ARG A 77 -3.13 6.00 -10.76
N ILE A 78 -1.97 5.35 -10.77
CA ILE A 78 -1.85 3.91 -10.50
C ILE A 78 -2.40 3.58 -9.11
N ILE A 79 -2.06 4.37 -8.08
CA ILE A 79 -2.58 4.13 -6.72
C ILE A 79 -4.11 4.18 -6.71
N VAL A 80 -4.70 5.23 -7.29
CA VAL A 80 -6.16 5.39 -7.33
C VAL A 80 -6.82 4.21 -8.05
N GLU A 81 -6.35 3.88 -9.25
CA GLU A 81 -6.88 2.78 -10.05
C GLU A 81 -6.80 1.44 -9.30
N LYS A 82 -5.65 1.12 -8.71
CA LYS A 82 -5.45 -0.16 -8.01
C LYS A 82 -6.18 -0.21 -6.66
N VAL A 83 -6.34 0.91 -5.95
CA VAL A 83 -7.17 0.96 -4.73
C VAL A 83 -8.64 0.75 -5.06
N LEU A 84 -9.13 1.33 -6.17
CA LEU A 84 -10.50 1.09 -6.64
C LEU A 84 -10.73 -0.37 -7.02
N LYS A 85 -9.73 -1.03 -7.62
CA LYS A 85 -9.83 -2.44 -8.04
C LYS A 85 -9.64 -3.45 -6.91
N TYR A 86 -8.65 -3.24 -6.05
CA TYR A 86 -8.20 -4.24 -5.07
C TYR A 86 -8.47 -3.86 -3.61
N GLY A 87 -8.89 -2.62 -3.34
CA GLY A 87 -9.03 -2.08 -1.99
C GLY A 87 -7.70 -1.79 -1.33
N THR A 88 -7.64 -1.83 0.01
CA THR A 88 -6.45 -1.47 0.80
C THR A 88 -5.42 -2.59 0.90
N LYS A 89 -5.22 -3.35 -0.19
CA LYS A 89 -4.24 -4.43 -0.27
C LYS A 89 -2.86 -3.87 -0.64
N TRP A 90 -2.26 -3.09 0.24
CA TRP A 90 -1.06 -2.27 -0.04
C TRP A 90 0.13 -3.08 -0.58
N SER A 91 0.39 -4.26 -0.03
CA SER A 91 1.50 -5.12 -0.49
C SER A 91 1.28 -5.69 -1.90
N LEU A 92 0.02 -5.82 -2.34
CA LEU A 92 -0.30 -6.11 -3.74
C LEU A 92 -0.13 -4.86 -4.62
N ILE A 93 -0.58 -3.71 -4.16
CA ILE A 93 -0.47 -2.46 -4.93
C ILE A 93 1.01 -2.08 -5.12
N SER A 94 1.87 -2.35 -4.15
CA SER A 94 3.31 -2.08 -4.26
C SER A 94 4.00 -2.85 -5.38
N THR A 95 3.41 -3.95 -5.89
CA THR A 95 4.01 -4.67 -7.04
C THR A 95 3.89 -3.88 -8.35
N TYR A 96 2.99 -2.88 -8.41
CA TYR A 96 2.79 -2.01 -9.57
C TYR A 96 3.62 -0.72 -9.50
N LEU A 97 4.23 -0.43 -8.35
CA LEU A 97 4.98 0.80 -8.09
C LEU A 97 6.40 0.45 -7.63
N PRO A 98 7.28 0.07 -8.57
CA PRO A 98 8.63 -0.35 -8.23
C PRO A 98 9.36 0.76 -7.47
N GLY A 99 9.95 0.38 -6.34
CA GLY A 99 10.65 1.29 -5.45
C GLY A 99 9.79 2.08 -4.47
N ARG A 100 8.46 1.98 -4.55
CA ARG A 100 7.56 2.49 -3.50
C ARG A 100 7.16 1.36 -2.55
N PRO A 101 7.60 1.39 -1.27
CA PRO A 101 7.15 0.39 -0.31
C PRO A 101 5.66 0.58 0.01
N ASP A 102 4.98 -0.52 0.36
CA ASP A 102 3.55 -0.55 0.67
C ASP A 102 3.12 0.48 1.72
N ASN A 103 3.97 0.73 2.71
CA ASN A 103 3.74 1.76 3.73
C ASN A 103 3.71 3.18 3.14
N SER A 104 4.59 3.50 2.19
CA SER A 104 4.61 4.82 1.53
C SER A 104 3.36 5.02 0.67
N ILE A 105 2.92 3.99 -0.05
CA ILE A 105 1.69 4.02 -0.85
C ILE A 105 0.46 4.27 0.02
N LYS A 106 0.32 3.51 1.11
CA LYS A 106 -0.73 3.70 2.11
C LYS A 106 -0.72 5.13 2.66
N ASN A 107 0.45 5.68 2.94
CA ASN A 107 0.58 7.04 3.46
C ASN A 107 0.16 8.08 2.41
N ARG A 108 0.58 7.93 1.14
CA ARG A 108 0.18 8.81 0.04
C ARG A 108 -1.33 8.81 -0.14
N TRP A 109 -1.94 7.63 -0.15
CA TRP A 109 -3.39 7.47 -0.21
C TRP A 109 -4.11 8.21 0.93
N ASN A 110 -3.74 7.94 2.18
CA ASN A 110 -4.47 8.49 3.33
C ASN A 110 -4.22 9.98 3.57
N SER A 111 -3.08 10.51 3.12
CA SER A 111 -2.72 11.91 3.39
C SER A 111 -3.23 12.86 2.30
N VAL A 112 -3.33 12.39 1.06
CA VAL A 112 -3.63 13.24 -0.11
C VAL A 112 -4.81 12.67 -0.90
N LEU A 113 -4.60 11.51 -1.54
CA LEU A 113 -5.51 11.02 -2.59
C LEU A 113 -6.92 10.71 -2.09
N LYS A 114 -7.06 10.13 -0.90
CA LYS A 114 -8.38 9.75 -0.37
C LYS A 114 -9.34 10.95 -0.28
N ASN A 115 -8.83 12.10 0.16
CA ASN A 115 -9.63 13.30 0.34
C ASN A 115 -9.80 14.05 -0.98
N GLU A 116 -8.72 14.20 -1.74
CA GLU A 116 -8.72 14.89 -3.02
C GLU A 116 -9.71 14.29 -4.02
N TYR A 117 -9.78 12.95 -4.07
CA TYR A 117 -10.71 12.28 -4.96
C TYR A 117 -12.07 11.96 -4.31
N MET A 118 -12.29 12.31 -3.03
CA MET A 118 -13.47 11.93 -2.23
C MET A 118 -13.86 10.44 -2.35
N ILE A 119 -12.89 9.59 -2.70
CA ILE A 119 -13.14 8.19 -2.96
C ILE A 119 -13.33 7.49 -1.62
N HIS A 120 -14.45 6.78 -1.49
CA HIS A 120 -14.68 5.84 -0.40
C HIS A 120 -14.56 4.41 -0.95
N PRO A 121 -13.36 3.80 -0.99
CA PRO A 121 -13.11 2.57 -1.76
C PRO A 121 -14.05 1.42 -1.38
N LYS A 122 -14.42 1.34 -0.09
CA LYS A 122 -15.36 0.33 0.41
C LYS A 122 -16.73 0.41 -0.26
N LYS A 123 -17.31 1.61 -0.36
CA LYS A 123 -18.63 1.82 -0.97
C LYS A 123 -18.61 1.49 -2.47
N TYR A 124 -17.52 1.83 -3.15
CA TYR A 124 -17.33 1.54 -4.57
C TYR A 124 -17.22 0.02 -4.83
N LEU A 125 -16.40 -0.68 -4.05
CA LEU A 125 -16.21 -2.12 -4.16
C LEU A 125 -17.46 -2.94 -3.81
N GLU A 126 -18.27 -2.48 -2.83
CA GLU A 126 -19.56 -3.10 -2.50
C GLU A 126 -20.53 -3.01 -3.68
N LYS A 127 -20.65 -1.82 -4.29
CA LYS A 127 -21.49 -1.60 -5.47
C LYS A 127 -21.05 -2.42 -6.70
N MET A 128 -19.76 -2.61 -6.91
CA MET A 128 -19.26 -3.47 -8.01
C MET A 128 -19.64 -4.94 -7.80
N LYS A 129 -19.56 -5.44 -6.57
CA LYS A 129 -19.96 -6.82 -6.26
C LYS A 129 -21.47 -7.05 -6.46
N GLU A 130 -22.29 -6.06 -6.15
CA GLU A 130 -23.74 -6.12 -6.42
C GLU A 130 -24.04 -6.18 -7.92
N LYS A 131 -23.22 -5.50 -8.74
CA LYS A 131 -23.38 -5.48 -10.20
C LYS A 131 -23.00 -6.83 -10.85
N ASP A 132 -21.88 -7.43 -10.44
CA ASP A 132 -21.48 -8.78 -10.90
C ASP A 132 -22.51 -9.86 -10.53
N VAL A 133 -23.18 -9.72 -9.38
CA VAL A 133 -24.22 -10.68 -8.95
C VAL A 133 -25.54 -10.49 -9.72
N SER A 134 -25.83 -9.29 -10.22
CA SER A 134 -27.05 -9.01 -11.00
C SER A 134 -26.95 -9.41 -12.49
N GLU A 135 -25.74 -9.58 -13.03
CA GLU A 135 -25.49 -9.93 -14.44
C GLU A 135 -25.31 -11.45 -14.68
N SER A 136 -25.45 -12.28 -13.64
CA SER A 136 -25.24 -13.75 -13.72
C SER A 136 -26.53 -14.58 -13.78
N LYS A 137 -27.69 -13.98 -14.06
CA LYS A 137 -28.92 -14.74 -14.34
C LYS A 137 -29.27 -14.62 -15.82
N ASP A 138 -29.39 -15.79 -16.43
CA ASP A 138 -29.90 -16.08 -17.77
C ASP A 138 -28.83 -16.05 -18.88
N GLN A 139 -28.24 -17.21 -19.19
CA GLN A 139 -28.65 -18.06 -20.32
C GLN A 139 -27.62 -19.19 -20.57
N GLU A 140 -28.02 -20.43 -20.25
CA GLU A 140 -27.62 -21.61 -21.02
C GLU A 140 -28.36 -21.52 -22.37
N GLU A 141 -27.65 -21.52 -23.50
CA GLU A 141 -28.11 -22.16 -24.75
C GLU A 141 -26.98 -22.28 -25.79
N GLU A 142 -27.21 -23.20 -26.73
CA GLU A 142 -26.26 -23.97 -27.52
C GLU A 142 -25.46 -23.23 -28.60
N ILE A 143 -24.36 -23.84 -29.04
CA ILE A 143 -23.52 -23.41 -30.16
C ILE A 143 -24.26 -23.72 -31.49
N PRO A 144 -24.38 -22.74 -32.41
CA PRO A 144 -23.90 -22.99 -33.76
C PRO A 144 -23.14 -21.81 -34.38
N VAL A 145 -22.11 -22.17 -35.14
CA VAL A 145 -21.24 -21.29 -35.95
C VAL A 145 -22.01 -20.69 -37.12
N SER A 146 -21.97 -19.36 -37.30
CA SER A 146 -21.64 -18.68 -38.57
C SER A 146 -21.98 -17.17 -38.57
N GLU A 147 -21.12 -16.41 -39.29
CA GLU A 147 -21.28 -15.06 -39.87
C GLU A 147 -21.24 -13.78 -39.00
N SER A 148 -20.29 -12.90 -39.35
CA SER A 148 -20.16 -11.45 -38.98
C SER A 148 -21.25 -10.59 -39.66
N PRO A 149 -21.38 -9.25 -39.44
CA PRO A 149 -20.75 -8.31 -38.49
C PRO A 149 -21.79 -7.42 -37.73
N GLU A 150 -21.31 -6.44 -36.96
CA GLU A 150 -22.01 -5.32 -36.30
C GLU A 150 -22.58 -5.56 -34.89
N LYS A 151 -21.98 -4.90 -33.88
CA LYS A 151 -22.69 -4.54 -32.65
C LYS A 151 -22.14 -3.26 -32.01
N SER A 152 -23.01 -2.25 -32.07
CA SER A 152 -23.33 -1.23 -31.06
C SER A 152 -22.24 -0.83 -30.05
N LYS A 153 -21.84 0.43 -30.16
CA LYS A 153 -21.13 1.21 -29.15
C LYS A 153 -22.02 1.40 -27.92
N GLU A 154 -21.88 0.57 -26.90
CA GLU A 154 -22.29 0.97 -25.53
C GLU A 154 -21.05 1.39 -24.75
N LYS A 155 -20.94 2.69 -24.49
CA LYS A 155 -19.88 3.25 -23.64
C LYS A 155 -20.16 2.82 -22.19
N PRO A 156 -19.17 2.28 -21.45
CA PRO A 156 -19.37 1.93 -20.06
C PRO A 156 -19.62 3.20 -19.22
N GLN A 157 -20.69 3.18 -18.44
CA GLN A 157 -21.09 4.27 -17.55
C GLN A 157 -20.14 4.34 -16.34
N TYR A 158 -19.16 5.25 -16.41
CA TYR A 158 -18.25 5.52 -15.28
C TYR A 158 -18.95 6.41 -14.24
N TYR A 159 -18.89 6.00 -12.96
CA TYR A 159 -19.33 6.82 -11.83
C TYR A 159 -18.14 7.60 -11.27
N LEU A 160 -17.79 8.67 -11.96
CA LEU A 160 -17.08 9.84 -11.42
C LEU A 160 -18.03 11.02 -11.62
N ASP A 161 -17.94 12.09 -10.84
CA ASP A 161 -18.64 13.35 -11.16
C ASP A 161 -18.36 13.66 -12.65
N ASN A 162 -19.41 13.94 -13.44
CA ASN A 162 -19.31 14.09 -14.89
C ASN A 162 -18.25 15.13 -15.31
N ARG A 163 -17.89 16.06 -14.42
CA ARG A 163 -16.80 17.03 -14.62
C ARG A 163 -15.39 16.41 -14.66
N PHE A 164 -15.22 15.18 -14.17
CA PHE A 164 -13.92 14.52 -14.02
C PHE A 164 -13.66 13.46 -15.10
N VAL A 165 -14.70 12.77 -15.60
CA VAL A 165 -14.56 11.81 -16.70
C VAL A 165 -14.08 12.52 -17.98
N GLU A 166 -14.61 13.71 -18.26
CA GLU A 166 -14.27 14.50 -19.46
C GLU A 166 -12.85 15.08 -19.38
N HIS A 167 -12.39 15.51 -18.20
CA HIS A 167 -11.05 16.10 -18.07
C HIS A 167 -9.93 15.05 -18.12
N PHE A 168 -10.17 13.84 -17.60
CA PHE A 168 -9.11 12.88 -17.32
C PHE A 168 -8.85 11.89 -18.47
N PHE A 169 -9.88 11.48 -19.22
CA PHE A 169 -9.73 10.46 -20.28
C PHE A 169 -9.58 11.02 -21.70
N GLU A 170 -9.76 12.33 -21.91
CA GLU A 170 -9.68 12.94 -23.26
C GLU A 170 -8.34 13.63 -23.58
N GLN A 171 -7.42 13.72 -22.62
CA GLN A 171 -6.12 14.39 -22.82
C GLN A 171 -4.92 13.46 -23.12
N LEU A 172 -5.16 12.18 -23.43
CA LEU A 172 -4.08 11.31 -23.90
C LEU A 172 -3.88 11.48 -25.41
N PRO A 173 -2.69 11.89 -25.90
CA PRO A 173 -2.40 11.80 -27.33
C PRO A 173 -2.41 10.32 -27.75
N LYS A 174 -3.02 10.05 -28.92
CA LYS A 174 -3.10 8.72 -29.53
C LYS A 174 -1.72 8.16 -29.89
#